data_AF-A0A067FZ33-F1
#
_entry.id   AF-A0A067FZ33-F1
#
_cell.length_a   1.000
_cell.length_b   1.000
_cell.length_c   1.000
_cell.angle_alpha   90.00
_cell.angle_beta   90.00
_cell.angle_gamma   90.00
#
_symmetry.space_group_name_H-M   'P 1'
#
loop_
_entity.id
_entity.type
_entity.pdbx_description
1 polymer ?
#
loop_
_entity_poly.entity_id
_entity_poly.type
_entity_poly.pdbx_seq_one_letter_code
_entity_poly.pdbx_strand_id
1 'polypeptide(L)'
;MLRESNILKFEKNSSVMRPGYYVGIDPRKKLVILGIRGTHTVYDLITDIVSSGSEEVTFEGYSTHFGTAEAARWFLNHEMGTIRQCLESHKGFRLRLVGHSLGGAIVSLLAMMLRKKSFKELGFSPDIVTAVAYATPPCVSRELAESCSDYVTTVVMQDDIIPRLSPTSLRRLRNEILQTDWMSVVEKEDWKNVIDLVTNAKQVVSSVQDVARKLADYANFTSKKDSSDALIRKESSTPKLSSTSNSKTQNATVLEQEGDDGTVPEELFVPGTVYYLKRDVDTNTRSSDSRGREFFTLLKRHPGEHFQKIILSGNLISAHKCDNHLYALRDVTKGLPGSKDEAIFQ
;
A
#
# COMPACT_ATOMS: atom_id res chain seq x y z
N MET A 1 13.81 -18.93 7.91
CA MET A 1 13.84 -18.36 6.56
C MET A 1 13.93 -19.52 5.57
N LEU A 2 13.20 -19.46 4.47
CA LEU A 2 13.23 -20.51 3.44
C LEU A 2 14.62 -20.53 2.78
N ARG A 3 15.24 -21.70 2.66
CA ARG A 3 16.55 -21.84 2.02
C ARG A 3 16.40 -21.81 0.51
N GLU A 4 17.37 -21.24 -0.21
CA GLU A 4 17.37 -21.21 -1.68
C GLU A 4 17.29 -22.62 -2.29
N SER A 5 17.92 -23.62 -1.65
CA SER A 5 17.84 -25.03 -2.04
C SER A 5 16.43 -25.60 -2.07
N ASN A 6 15.48 -24.93 -1.40
CA ASN A 6 14.08 -25.35 -1.33
C ASN A 6 13.18 -24.59 -2.30
N ILE A 7 13.75 -23.71 -3.15
CA ILE A 7 13.02 -23.03 -4.22
C ILE A 7 13.00 -23.96 -5.42
N LEU A 8 11.80 -24.41 -5.81
CA LEU A 8 11.58 -25.31 -6.95
C LEU A 8 11.47 -24.55 -8.27
N LYS A 9 10.90 -23.34 -8.21
CA LYS A 9 10.71 -22.48 -9.36
C LYS A 9 10.88 -21.04 -8.94
N PHE A 10 11.61 -20.28 -9.74
CA PHE A 10 11.81 -18.84 -9.56
C PHE A 10 11.68 -18.15 -10.91
N GLU A 11 10.66 -17.31 -11.04
CA GLU A 11 10.46 -16.47 -12.22
C GLU A 11 10.74 -15.02 -11.82
N LYS A 12 11.84 -14.48 -12.34
CA LYS A 12 12.28 -13.12 -12.02
C LYS A 12 11.55 -12.09 -12.88
N ASN A 13 11.29 -12.43 -14.14
CA ASN A 13 10.80 -11.48 -15.12
C ASN A 13 9.33 -11.20 -14.86
N SER A 14 8.97 -9.92 -14.95
CA SER A 14 7.59 -9.49 -14.83
C SER A 14 7.13 -8.99 -16.20
N SER A 15 5.91 -9.34 -16.58
CA SER A 15 5.19 -8.72 -17.71
C SER A 15 3.88 -8.12 -17.21
N VAL A 16 3.13 -7.47 -18.10
CA VAL A 16 1.79 -6.94 -17.78
C VAL A 16 0.95 -8.04 -17.11
N MET A 17 0.41 -7.75 -15.92
CA MET A 17 -0.40 -8.66 -15.09
C MET A 17 0.28 -9.99 -14.72
N ARG A 18 1.60 -10.09 -14.84
CA ARG A 18 2.38 -11.30 -14.51
C ARG A 18 3.60 -10.89 -13.70
N PRO A 19 3.43 -10.64 -12.40
CA PRO A 19 4.56 -10.31 -11.53
C PRO A 19 5.50 -11.51 -11.40
N GLY A 20 6.77 -11.22 -11.10
CA GLY A 20 7.73 -12.26 -10.70
C GLY A 20 7.25 -13.00 -9.44
N TYR A 21 7.59 -14.28 -9.36
CA TYR A 21 7.11 -15.17 -8.29
C TYR A 21 8.07 -16.33 -8.06
N TYR A 22 7.83 -17.07 -6.99
CA TYR A 22 8.55 -18.31 -6.71
C TYR A 22 7.62 -19.37 -6.13
N VAL A 23 7.95 -20.63 -6.38
CA VAL A 23 7.37 -21.79 -5.70
C VAL A 23 8.47 -22.46 -4.88
N GLY A 24 8.23 -22.65 -3.60
CA GLY A 24 9.19 -23.29 -2.70
C GLY A 24 8.54 -24.20 -1.67
N ILE A 25 9.36 -25.01 -1.01
CA ILE A 25 8.91 -25.99 -0.01
C ILE A 25 9.50 -25.64 1.34
N ASP A 26 8.67 -25.49 2.37
CA ASP A 26 9.13 -25.44 3.75
C ASP A 26 8.82 -26.78 4.44
N PRO A 27 9.80 -27.71 4.53
CA PRO A 27 9.60 -28.99 5.20
C PRO A 27 9.33 -28.83 6.70
N ARG A 28 9.88 -27.77 7.34
CA ARG A 28 9.77 -27.56 8.79
C ARG A 28 8.34 -27.23 9.18
N LYS A 29 7.68 -26.38 8.39
CA LYS A 29 6.29 -25.99 8.62
C LYS A 29 5.29 -26.80 7.76
N LYS A 30 5.78 -27.78 6.99
CA LYS A 30 5.00 -28.59 6.03
C LYS A 30 4.18 -27.72 5.07
N LEU A 31 4.84 -26.77 4.40
CA LEU A 31 4.21 -25.84 3.47
C LEU A 31 4.76 -25.98 2.05
N VAL A 32 3.86 -25.93 1.07
CA VAL A 32 4.16 -25.49 -0.28
C VAL A 32 3.87 -23.99 -0.32
N ILE A 33 4.84 -23.17 -0.73
CA ILE A 33 4.75 -21.72 -0.71
C ILE A 33 4.73 -21.19 -2.15
N LEU A 34 3.71 -20.42 -2.50
CA LEU A 34 3.72 -19.57 -3.70
C LEU A 34 3.90 -18.12 -3.25
N GLY A 35 5.08 -17.55 -3.51
CA GLY A 35 5.38 -16.15 -3.21
C GLY A 35 5.25 -15.29 -4.46
N ILE A 36 4.40 -14.27 -4.42
CA ILE A 36 4.17 -13.34 -5.54
C ILE A 36 4.68 -11.95 -5.18
N ARG A 37 5.48 -11.36 -6.06
CA ARG A 37 6.05 -10.02 -5.89
C ARG A 37 5.00 -8.93 -6.15
N GLY A 38 5.11 -7.81 -5.44
CA GLY A 38 4.35 -6.58 -5.72
C GLY A 38 4.98 -5.71 -6.81
N THR A 39 4.51 -4.47 -6.94
CA THR A 39 5.07 -3.47 -7.86
C THR A 39 6.51 -3.11 -7.48
N HIS A 40 7.24 -2.47 -8.41
CA HIS A 40 8.60 -2.00 -8.16
C HIS A 40 8.61 -0.79 -7.24
N THR A 41 7.64 0.10 -7.40
CA THR A 41 7.50 1.28 -6.54
C THR A 41 6.07 1.44 -6.02
N VAL A 42 5.96 2.13 -4.88
CA VAL A 42 4.66 2.56 -4.32
C VAL A 42 3.94 3.50 -5.28
N TYR A 43 4.70 4.30 -6.04
CA TYR A 43 4.16 5.28 -6.98
C TYR A 43 3.51 4.62 -8.18
N ASP A 44 4.05 3.50 -8.66
CA ASP A 44 3.42 2.71 -9.74
C ASP A 44 1.96 2.41 -9.37
N LEU A 45 1.74 1.98 -8.12
CA LEU A 45 0.40 1.68 -7.61
C LEU A 45 -0.47 2.93 -7.45
N ILE A 46 0.09 4.05 -6.96
CA ILE A 46 -0.68 5.30 -6.86
C ILE A 46 -1.11 5.78 -8.25
N THR A 47 -0.20 5.76 -9.22
CA THR A 47 -0.47 6.15 -10.61
C THR A 47 -1.56 5.27 -11.23
N ASP A 48 -1.50 3.96 -11.01
CA ASP A 48 -2.52 3.04 -11.53
C ASP A 48 -3.92 3.34 -10.96
N ILE A 49 -4.05 3.59 -9.65
CA ILE A 49 -5.37 3.94 -9.06
C ILE A 49 -5.93 5.20 -9.68
N VAL A 50 -5.10 6.24 -9.81
CA VAL A 50 -5.62 7.50 -10.32
C VAL A 50 -5.96 7.41 -11.80
N SER A 51 -5.24 6.57 -12.55
CA SER A 51 -5.47 6.39 -13.98
C SER A 51 -6.70 5.52 -14.29
N SER A 52 -7.09 4.61 -13.39
CA SER A 52 -8.17 3.64 -13.65
C SER A 52 -9.60 4.13 -13.39
N GLY A 53 -9.81 5.35 -12.89
CA GLY A 53 -11.18 5.85 -12.63
C GLY A 53 -11.96 4.99 -11.63
N SER A 54 -13.21 5.34 -11.36
CA SER A 54 -14.12 4.56 -10.51
C SER A 54 -14.91 3.56 -11.35
N GLU A 55 -14.41 2.33 -11.54
CA GLU A 55 -15.08 1.08 -12.02
C GLU A 55 -13.96 0.07 -12.43
N GLU A 56 -14.04 -1.26 -12.33
CA GLU A 56 -15.13 -2.24 -12.19
C GLU A 56 -14.80 -3.24 -11.05
N VAL A 57 -15.81 -3.64 -10.29
CA VAL A 57 -15.75 -4.87 -9.49
C VAL A 57 -16.34 -5.98 -10.36
N THR A 58 -15.64 -7.09 -10.54
CA THR A 58 -16.17 -8.25 -11.26
C THR A 58 -17.48 -8.72 -10.59
N PHE A 59 -18.34 -9.43 -11.33
CA PHE A 59 -19.55 -10.06 -10.77
C PHE A 59 -19.27 -10.94 -9.53
N GLU A 60 -18.03 -11.41 -9.37
CA GLU A 60 -17.60 -12.22 -8.23
C GLU A 60 -17.16 -11.41 -6.99
N GLY A 61 -17.26 -10.07 -7.05
CA GLY A 61 -16.87 -9.13 -5.99
C GLY A 61 -15.38 -8.76 -5.98
N TYR A 62 -14.59 -9.27 -6.93
CA TYR A 62 -13.16 -8.97 -7.01
C TYR A 62 -12.90 -7.65 -7.71
N SER A 63 -12.01 -6.84 -7.15
CA SER A 63 -11.49 -5.65 -7.81
C SER A 63 -10.78 -6.03 -9.12
N THR A 64 -11.14 -5.39 -10.24
CA THR A 64 -10.31 -5.41 -11.46
C THR A 64 -9.17 -4.40 -11.38
N HIS A 65 -9.11 -3.58 -10.32
CA HIS A 65 -8.05 -2.59 -10.16
C HIS A 65 -6.67 -3.27 -10.25
N PHE A 66 -5.77 -2.62 -10.98
CA PHE A 66 -4.39 -3.05 -11.26
C PHE A 66 -4.23 -4.37 -12.02
N GLY A 67 -5.32 -4.92 -12.55
CA GLY A 67 -5.29 -6.25 -13.17
C GLY A 67 -4.99 -7.38 -12.18
N THR A 68 -5.29 -7.18 -10.89
CA THR A 68 -5.01 -8.19 -9.85
C THR A 68 -5.84 -9.46 -10.03
N ALA A 69 -7.11 -9.33 -10.43
CA ALA A 69 -7.98 -10.46 -10.72
C ALA A 69 -7.46 -11.25 -11.93
N GLU A 70 -7.02 -10.57 -13.00
CA GLU A 70 -6.45 -11.17 -14.21
C GLU A 70 -5.14 -11.88 -13.89
N ALA A 71 -4.27 -11.26 -13.07
CA ALA A 71 -3.05 -11.88 -12.59
C ALA A 71 -3.35 -13.14 -11.76
N ALA A 72 -4.31 -13.08 -10.84
CA ALA A 72 -4.72 -14.23 -10.04
C ALA A 72 -5.26 -15.38 -10.93
N ARG A 73 -6.10 -15.07 -11.92
CA ARG A 73 -6.57 -16.05 -12.93
C ARG A 73 -5.42 -16.63 -13.74
N TRP A 74 -4.41 -15.82 -14.08
CA TRP A 74 -3.23 -16.31 -14.78
C TRP A 74 -2.51 -17.37 -13.96
N PHE A 75 -2.24 -17.12 -12.68
CA PHE A 75 -1.62 -18.10 -11.78
C PHE A 75 -2.48 -19.37 -11.61
N LEU A 76 -3.80 -19.21 -11.49
CA LEU A 76 -4.75 -20.32 -11.42
C LEU A 76 -4.70 -21.21 -12.67
N ASN A 77 -4.46 -20.64 -13.84
CA ASN A 77 -4.43 -21.39 -15.10
C ASN A 77 -3.05 -21.97 -15.42
N HIS A 78 -1.95 -21.33 -14.97
CA HIS A 78 -0.60 -21.68 -15.41
C HIS A 78 0.24 -22.38 -14.33
N GLU A 79 0.03 -22.09 -13.04
CA GLU A 79 0.86 -22.65 -11.96
C GLU A 79 0.19 -23.78 -11.18
N MET A 80 -1.10 -24.04 -11.44
CA MET A 80 -1.83 -25.09 -10.72
C MET A 80 -1.31 -26.50 -10.98
N GLY A 81 -0.74 -26.76 -12.16
CA GLY A 81 -0.04 -28.02 -12.43
C GLY A 81 1.17 -28.22 -11.51
N THR A 82 2.03 -27.20 -11.41
CA THR A 82 3.21 -27.18 -10.52
C THR A 82 2.80 -27.38 -9.06
N ILE A 83 1.80 -26.62 -8.59
CA ILE A 83 1.32 -26.68 -7.21
C ILE A 83 0.74 -28.05 -6.88
N ARG A 84 -0.08 -28.61 -7.77
CA ARG A 84 -0.67 -29.95 -7.61
C ARG A 84 0.42 -31.01 -7.49
N GLN A 85 1.39 -31.02 -8.40
CA GLN A 85 2.51 -31.97 -8.35
C GLN A 85 3.32 -31.86 -7.05
N CYS A 86 3.55 -30.63 -6.56
CA CYS A 86 4.24 -30.39 -5.29
C CYS A 86 3.46 -30.97 -4.10
N LEU A 87 2.15 -30.71 -4.02
CA LEU A 87 1.28 -31.21 -2.94
C LEU A 87 1.07 -32.72 -3.02
N GLU A 88 1.10 -33.29 -4.22
CA GLU A 88 1.08 -34.74 -4.41
C GLU A 88 2.34 -35.41 -3.89
N SER A 89 3.51 -34.82 -4.16
CA SER A 89 4.81 -35.31 -3.71
C SER A 89 5.03 -35.11 -2.20
N HIS A 90 4.35 -34.14 -1.60
CA HIS A 90 4.48 -33.79 -0.18
C HIS A 90 3.14 -33.94 0.55
N LYS A 91 2.71 -35.19 0.73
CA LYS A 91 1.43 -35.50 1.40
C LYS A 91 1.37 -34.89 2.81
N GLY A 92 0.23 -34.29 3.13
CA GLY A 92 -0.02 -33.61 4.41
C GLY A 92 0.54 -32.18 4.48
N PHE A 93 1.12 -31.65 3.40
CA PHE A 93 1.53 -30.25 3.34
C PHE A 93 0.34 -29.34 3.03
N ARG A 94 0.43 -28.10 3.49
CA ARG A 94 -0.56 -27.05 3.20
C ARG A 94 -0.04 -26.12 2.12
N LEU A 95 -0.95 -25.46 1.41
CA LEU A 95 -0.60 -24.40 0.45
C LEU A 95 -0.63 -23.04 1.16
N ARG A 96 0.49 -22.33 1.13
CA ARG A 96 0.64 -20.98 1.65
C ARG A 96 0.95 -20.02 0.50
N LEU A 97 0.01 -19.13 0.22
CA LEU A 97 0.25 -18.02 -0.69
C LEU A 97 0.80 -16.84 0.11
N VAL A 98 1.83 -16.16 -0.41
CA VAL A 98 2.44 -15.01 0.26
C VAL A 98 2.65 -13.89 -0.74
N GLY A 99 2.25 -12.68 -0.38
CA GLY A 99 2.44 -11.53 -1.24
C GLY A 99 2.61 -10.25 -0.44
N HIS A 100 3.29 -9.28 -1.04
CA HIS A 100 3.44 -7.92 -0.50
C HIS A 100 2.87 -6.91 -1.49
N SER A 101 2.26 -5.84 -0.99
CA SER A 101 1.66 -4.78 -1.81
C SER A 101 0.66 -5.36 -2.81
N LEU A 102 0.81 -5.03 -4.10
CA LEU A 102 0.03 -5.63 -5.19
C LEU A 102 0.05 -7.17 -5.19
N GLY A 103 1.20 -7.79 -4.88
CA GLY A 103 1.31 -9.24 -4.77
C GLY A 103 0.41 -9.80 -3.66
N GLY A 104 0.20 -9.01 -2.59
CA GLY A 104 -0.73 -9.31 -1.49
C GLY A 104 -2.18 -9.39 -1.96
N ALA A 105 -2.60 -8.47 -2.84
CA ALA A 105 -3.93 -8.50 -3.45
C ALA A 105 -4.09 -9.74 -4.33
N ILE A 106 -3.12 -10.02 -5.20
CA ILE A 106 -3.13 -11.18 -6.12
C ILE A 106 -3.25 -12.50 -5.34
N VAL A 107 -2.44 -12.71 -4.29
CA VAL A 107 -2.52 -13.96 -3.51
C VAL A 107 -3.83 -14.10 -2.74
N SER A 108 -4.44 -12.99 -2.32
CA SER A 108 -5.71 -13.01 -1.61
C SER A 108 -6.84 -13.41 -2.54
N LEU A 109 -6.91 -12.81 -3.74
CA LEU A 109 -7.86 -13.17 -4.78
C LEU A 109 -7.65 -14.62 -5.25
N LEU A 110 -6.41 -15.04 -5.45
CA LEU A 110 -6.07 -16.42 -5.80
C LEU A 110 -6.52 -17.40 -4.72
N ALA A 111 -6.34 -17.09 -3.44
CA ALA A 111 -6.84 -17.93 -2.34
C ALA A 111 -8.36 -18.08 -2.41
N MET A 112 -9.11 -16.98 -2.61
CA MET A 112 -10.56 -17.02 -2.73
C MET A 112 -11.01 -17.88 -3.93
N MET A 113 -10.37 -17.72 -5.09
CA MET A 113 -10.63 -18.53 -6.28
C MET A 113 -10.36 -20.01 -6.04
N LEU A 114 -9.27 -20.37 -5.34
CA LEU A 114 -8.96 -21.75 -4.99
C LEU A 114 -9.95 -22.32 -3.98
N ARG A 115 -10.36 -21.55 -2.96
CA ARG A 115 -11.34 -22.00 -1.94
C ARG A 115 -12.73 -22.26 -2.51
N LYS A 116 -13.09 -21.63 -3.63
CA LYS A 116 -14.36 -21.86 -4.34
C LYS A 116 -14.35 -23.13 -5.22
N LYS A 117 -13.19 -23.74 -5.49
CA LYS A 117 -13.08 -24.93 -6.35
C LYS A 117 -13.27 -26.22 -5.57
N SER A 118 -13.63 -27.28 -6.28
CA SER A 118 -13.76 -28.63 -5.72
C SER A 118 -12.43 -29.40 -5.68
N PHE A 119 -12.35 -30.44 -4.83
CA PHE A 119 -11.22 -31.38 -4.83
C PHE A 119 -10.95 -31.97 -6.22
N LYS A 120 -12.02 -32.25 -6.99
CA LYS A 120 -11.91 -32.82 -8.34
C LYS A 120 -11.21 -31.87 -9.32
N GLU A 121 -11.42 -30.56 -9.19
CA GLU A 121 -10.76 -29.57 -10.03
C GLU A 121 -9.30 -29.33 -9.61
N LEU A 122 -9.03 -29.29 -8.30
CA LEU A 122 -7.71 -28.94 -7.79
C LEU A 122 -6.74 -30.13 -7.69
N GLY A 123 -7.24 -31.34 -7.44
CA GLY A 123 -6.42 -32.51 -7.08
C GLY A 123 -5.95 -32.50 -5.61
N PHE A 124 -6.41 -31.54 -4.81
CA PHE A 124 -6.14 -31.42 -3.38
C PHE A 124 -7.31 -30.72 -2.69
N SER A 125 -7.39 -30.81 -1.35
CA SER A 125 -8.47 -30.17 -0.59
C SER A 125 -8.30 -28.65 -0.60
N PRO A 126 -9.31 -27.86 -1.01
CA PRO A 126 -9.27 -26.40 -0.92
C PRO A 126 -8.99 -25.89 0.50
N ASP A 127 -9.39 -26.64 1.53
CA ASP A 127 -9.27 -26.21 2.93
C ASP A 127 -7.83 -26.02 3.42
N ILE A 128 -6.86 -26.60 2.72
CA ILE A 128 -5.44 -26.47 3.06
C ILE A 128 -4.84 -25.15 2.58
N VAL A 129 -5.55 -24.38 1.75
CA VAL A 129 -5.09 -23.12 1.16
C VAL A 129 -5.23 -21.97 2.16
N THR A 130 -4.14 -21.22 2.34
CA THR A 130 -4.10 -19.99 3.14
C THR A 130 -3.28 -18.92 2.44
N ALA A 131 -3.60 -17.64 2.67
CA ALA A 131 -2.83 -16.50 2.18
C ALA A 131 -2.36 -15.61 3.31
N VAL A 132 -1.13 -15.12 3.21
CA VAL A 132 -0.60 -14.05 4.06
C VAL A 132 -0.19 -12.89 3.16
N ALA A 133 -0.86 -11.77 3.33
CA ALA A 133 -0.74 -10.59 2.49
C ALA A 133 -0.17 -9.44 3.32
N TYR A 134 0.92 -8.83 2.88
CA TYR A 134 1.57 -7.72 3.58
C TYR A 134 1.30 -6.43 2.84
N ALA A 135 0.92 -5.37 3.55
CA ALA A 135 0.73 -4.05 2.96
C ALA A 135 -0.21 -4.04 1.73
N THR A 136 -1.21 -4.91 1.74
CA THR A 136 -2.12 -5.14 0.60
C THR A 136 -3.05 -3.94 0.40
N PRO A 137 -3.22 -3.44 -0.84
CA PRO A 137 -4.25 -2.44 -1.12
C PRO A 137 -5.66 -3.01 -0.94
N PRO A 138 -6.66 -2.16 -0.70
CA PRO A 138 -8.06 -2.59 -0.77
C PRO A 138 -8.38 -3.18 -2.16
N CYS A 139 -8.90 -4.41 -2.21
CA CYS A 139 -9.07 -5.13 -3.47
C CYS A 139 -10.32 -6.03 -3.54
N VAL A 140 -11.21 -5.96 -2.55
CA VAL A 140 -12.44 -6.77 -2.51
C VAL A 140 -13.59 -5.99 -1.87
N SER A 141 -14.84 -6.41 -2.12
CA SER A 141 -16.00 -5.90 -1.38
C SER A 141 -15.89 -6.21 0.12
N ARG A 142 -16.75 -5.56 0.92
CA ARG A 142 -16.81 -5.78 2.37
C ARG A 142 -17.10 -7.24 2.71
N GLU A 143 -18.10 -7.81 2.06
CA GLU A 143 -18.58 -9.19 2.28
C GLU A 143 -17.48 -10.20 1.96
N LEU A 144 -16.68 -9.94 0.92
CA LEU A 144 -15.52 -10.77 0.59
C LEU A 144 -14.38 -10.61 1.59
N ALA A 145 -14.11 -9.39 2.06
CA ALA A 145 -13.10 -9.16 3.09
C ALA A 145 -13.42 -9.95 4.36
N GLU A 146 -14.69 -9.99 4.77
CA GLU A 146 -15.15 -10.72 5.95
C GLU A 146 -15.20 -12.23 5.71
N SER A 147 -15.76 -12.70 4.59
CA SER A 147 -15.92 -14.14 4.31
C SER A 147 -14.61 -14.88 4.07
N CYS A 148 -13.52 -14.18 3.72
CA CYS A 148 -12.20 -14.79 3.57
C CYS A 148 -11.33 -14.77 4.85
N SER A 149 -11.85 -14.24 5.96
CA SER A 149 -11.08 -14.02 7.20
C SER A 149 -10.49 -15.28 7.84
N ASP A 150 -11.07 -16.45 7.56
CA ASP A 150 -10.60 -17.75 8.05
C ASP A 150 -9.31 -18.26 7.36
N TYR A 151 -9.01 -17.78 6.15
CA TYR A 151 -7.89 -18.29 5.36
C TYR A 151 -7.01 -17.20 4.72
N VAL A 152 -7.44 -15.94 4.72
CA VAL A 152 -6.62 -14.79 4.34
C VAL A 152 -6.27 -13.99 5.58
N THR A 153 -4.98 -13.71 5.76
CA THR A 153 -4.48 -12.81 6.80
C THR A 153 -3.75 -11.65 6.13
N THR A 154 -4.15 -10.42 6.44
CA THR A 154 -3.44 -9.22 6.01
C THR A 154 -2.69 -8.57 7.16
N VAL A 155 -1.46 -8.15 6.93
CA VAL A 155 -0.63 -7.41 7.90
C VAL A 155 -0.38 -6.01 7.36
N VAL A 156 -0.71 -5.00 8.16
CA VAL A 156 -0.57 -3.57 7.84
C VAL A 156 0.36 -2.91 8.83
N MET A 157 1.34 -2.15 8.37
CA MET A 157 2.26 -1.41 9.23
C MET A 157 1.87 0.07 9.35
N GLN A 158 1.76 0.56 10.58
CA GLN A 158 1.73 1.99 10.91
C GLN A 158 0.87 2.82 9.93
N ASP A 159 1.40 3.92 9.39
CA ASP A 159 0.74 4.83 8.47
C ASP A 159 0.88 4.43 7.00
N ASP A 160 1.22 3.16 6.71
CA ASP A 160 1.38 2.67 5.34
C ASP A 160 0.21 3.10 4.45
N ILE A 161 0.53 3.82 3.38
CA ILE A 161 -0.46 4.37 2.48
C ILE A 161 -1.24 3.30 1.74
N ILE A 162 -0.60 2.19 1.38
CA ILE A 162 -1.16 1.28 0.38
C ILE A 162 -2.44 0.60 0.86
N PRO A 163 -2.51 0.07 2.09
CA PRO A 163 -3.76 -0.46 2.65
C PRO A 163 -4.86 0.59 2.83
N ARG A 164 -4.51 1.88 2.73
CA ARG A 164 -5.43 3.02 2.86
C ARG A 164 -5.84 3.63 1.53
N LEU A 165 -5.33 3.09 0.43
CA LEU A 165 -5.35 3.75 -0.86
C LEU A 165 -6.58 3.31 -1.66
N SER A 166 -7.44 4.27 -1.99
CA SER A 166 -8.65 4.10 -2.79
C SER A 166 -8.97 5.41 -3.51
N PRO A 167 -9.74 5.38 -4.61
CA PRO A 167 -10.21 6.62 -5.25
C PRO A 167 -10.90 7.57 -4.25
N THR A 168 -11.74 7.02 -3.38
CA THR A 168 -12.47 7.79 -2.35
C THR A 168 -11.53 8.40 -1.30
N SER A 169 -10.57 7.63 -0.79
CA SER A 169 -9.62 8.13 0.22
C SER A 169 -8.67 9.18 -0.36
N LEU A 170 -8.28 9.07 -1.64
CA LEU A 170 -7.50 10.06 -2.36
C LEU A 170 -8.28 11.36 -2.60
N ARG A 171 -9.55 11.27 -3.03
CA ARG A 171 -10.45 12.43 -3.17
C ARG A 171 -10.63 13.15 -1.83
N ARG A 172 -10.87 12.38 -0.74
CA ARG A 172 -10.99 12.94 0.61
C ARG A 172 -9.70 13.63 1.06
N LEU A 173 -8.55 13.00 0.83
CA LEU A 173 -7.25 13.59 1.14
C LEU A 173 -7.01 14.89 0.36
N ARG A 174 -7.33 14.91 -0.94
CA ARG A 174 -7.26 16.12 -1.77
C ARG A 174 -8.08 17.25 -1.16
N ASN A 175 -9.33 16.97 -0.79
CA ASN A 175 -10.22 17.98 -0.21
C ASN A 175 -9.70 18.48 1.15
N GLU A 176 -9.20 17.58 2.00
CA GLU A 176 -8.55 17.94 3.28
C GLU A 176 -7.37 18.89 3.04
N ILE A 177 -6.49 18.59 2.08
CA ILE A 177 -5.34 19.44 1.71
C ILE A 177 -5.79 20.82 1.20
N LEU A 178 -6.81 20.86 0.34
CA LEU A 178 -7.29 22.10 -0.28
C LEU A 178 -7.97 23.06 0.72
N GLN A 179 -8.56 22.50 1.79
CA GLN A 179 -9.28 23.22 2.84
C GLN A 179 -8.39 23.55 4.05
N THR A 180 -7.21 22.94 4.16
CA THR A 180 -6.30 23.18 5.27
C THR A 180 -5.74 24.61 5.20
N ASP A 181 -5.85 25.35 6.31
CA ASP A 181 -5.13 26.59 6.49
C ASP A 181 -3.68 26.29 6.87
N TRP A 182 -2.84 26.16 5.84
CA TRP A 182 -1.43 25.81 5.96
C TRP A 182 -0.61 26.80 6.79
N MET A 183 -1.04 28.08 6.87
CA MET A 183 -0.34 29.08 7.69
C MET A 183 -0.39 28.70 9.18
N SER A 184 -1.54 28.22 9.64
CA SER A 184 -1.73 27.81 11.04
C SER A 184 -0.99 26.52 11.43
N VAL A 185 -0.69 25.65 10.46
CA VAL A 185 0.04 24.39 10.67
C VAL A 185 1.53 24.67 10.88
N VAL A 186 2.06 25.57 10.08
CA VAL A 186 3.48 25.96 10.07
C VAL A 186 3.88 26.74 11.33
N GLU A 187 2.94 27.47 11.92
CA GLU A 187 3.17 28.14 13.20
C GLU A 187 3.24 27.16 14.38
N LYS A 188 2.75 25.92 14.22
CA LYS A 188 2.62 24.94 15.31
C LYS A 188 3.59 23.76 15.21
N GLU A 189 4.10 23.45 14.02
CA GLU A 189 4.95 22.28 13.77
C GLU A 189 6.37 22.66 13.28
N ASP A 190 7.32 21.75 13.47
CA ASP A 190 8.68 21.89 12.93
C ASP A 190 8.65 21.88 11.39
N TRP A 191 9.35 22.83 10.78
CA TRP A 191 9.42 23.04 9.33
C TRP A 191 9.84 21.78 8.55
N LYS A 192 10.69 20.92 9.15
CA LYS A 192 11.09 19.64 8.54
C LYS A 192 9.92 18.67 8.39
N ASN A 193 9.08 18.56 9.42
CA ASN A 193 7.90 17.68 9.38
C ASN A 193 6.88 18.19 8.36
N VAL A 194 6.73 19.52 8.25
CA VAL A 194 5.86 20.15 7.24
C VAL A 194 6.38 19.90 5.82
N ILE A 195 7.69 20.01 5.57
CA ILE A 195 8.28 19.68 4.25
C ILE A 195 8.05 18.22 3.88
N ASP A 196 8.26 17.29 4.82
CA ASP A 196 8.05 15.86 4.57
C ASP A 196 6.57 15.58 4.28
N LEU A 197 5.66 16.22 5.02
CA LEU A 197 4.21 16.15 4.81
C LEU A 197 3.82 16.65 3.41
N VAL A 198 4.34 17.81 3.00
CA VAL A 198 4.07 18.45 1.72
C VAL A 198 4.66 17.63 0.56
N THR A 199 5.89 17.15 0.70
CA THR A 199 6.54 16.29 -0.30
C THR A 199 5.73 15.01 -0.51
N ASN A 200 5.34 14.34 0.57
CA ASN A 200 4.51 13.13 0.50
C ASN A 200 3.14 13.43 -0.10
N ALA A 201 2.48 14.52 0.30
CA ALA A 201 1.20 14.94 -0.27
C ALA A 201 1.29 15.22 -1.77
N LYS A 202 2.33 15.92 -2.22
CA LYS A 202 2.58 16.19 -3.64
C LYS A 202 2.75 14.90 -4.45
N GLN A 203 3.47 13.93 -3.91
CA GLN A 203 3.70 12.63 -4.56
C GLN A 203 2.43 11.77 -4.63
N VAL A 204 1.52 11.91 -3.67
CA VAL A 204 0.28 11.12 -3.60
C VAL A 204 -0.84 11.74 -4.45
N VAL A 205 -0.87 13.07 -4.57
CA VAL A 205 -1.97 13.81 -5.23
C VAL A 205 -1.54 14.40 -6.60
N SER A 206 -0.39 13.98 -7.13
CA SER A 206 0.21 14.55 -8.36
C SER A 206 -0.66 14.45 -9.61
N SER A 207 -1.69 13.61 -9.61
CA SER A 207 -2.66 13.53 -10.71
C SER A 207 -3.66 14.68 -10.75
N VAL A 208 -3.53 15.68 -9.89
CA VAL A 208 -4.30 16.92 -9.99
C VAL A 208 -3.32 18.09 -9.96
N GLN A 209 -3.11 18.69 -11.12
CA GLN A 209 -2.26 19.86 -11.34
C GLN A 209 -2.56 21.03 -10.36
N ASP A 210 -3.74 21.06 -9.75
CA ASP A 210 -4.18 22.07 -8.79
C ASP A 210 -3.55 21.96 -7.40
N VAL A 211 -3.24 20.75 -6.91
CA VAL A 211 -2.60 20.57 -5.59
C VAL A 211 -1.12 20.92 -5.68
N ALA A 212 -0.46 20.57 -6.79
CA ALA A 212 0.90 20.98 -7.07
C ALA A 212 1.02 22.51 -7.18
N ARG A 213 0.04 23.21 -7.78
CA ARG A 213 0.01 24.68 -7.84
C ARG A 213 -0.12 25.30 -6.44
N LYS A 214 -1.11 24.90 -5.62
CA LYS A 214 -1.26 25.45 -4.26
C LYS A 214 -0.04 25.19 -3.36
N LEU A 215 0.59 24.02 -3.47
CA LEU A 215 1.82 23.70 -2.73
C LEU A 215 3.05 24.45 -3.26
N ALA A 216 3.13 24.72 -4.57
CA ALA A 216 4.19 25.52 -5.16
C ALA A 216 4.05 27.01 -4.82
N ASP A 217 2.83 27.55 -4.84
CA ASP A 217 2.53 28.91 -4.38
C ASP A 217 3.00 29.11 -2.93
N TYR A 218 2.84 28.08 -2.08
CA TYR A 218 3.31 28.07 -0.71
C TYR A 218 4.84 28.05 -0.56
N ALA A 219 5.55 27.22 -1.34
CA ALA A 219 7.02 27.22 -1.38
C ALA A 219 7.59 28.58 -1.86
N ASN A 220 6.86 29.28 -2.74
CA ASN A 220 7.22 30.62 -3.21
C ASN A 220 6.92 31.74 -2.19
N PHE A 221 6.03 31.51 -1.21
CA PHE A 221 5.76 32.47 -0.14
C PHE A 221 6.85 32.48 0.94
N THR A 222 7.53 31.36 1.14
CA THR A 222 8.59 31.22 2.15
C THR A 222 9.95 31.73 1.67
N SER A 223 10.28 31.57 0.38
CA SER A 223 11.44 32.26 -0.21
C SER A 223 11.31 33.79 -0.14
N LYS A 224 10.08 34.32 -0.16
CA LYS A 224 9.82 35.76 0.06
C LYS A 224 9.95 36.20 1.51
N LYS A 225 9.65 35.33 2.48
CA LYS A 225 9.76 35.63 3.91
C LYS A 225 11.23 35.67 4.36
N ASP A 226 12.06 34.77 3.82
CA ASP A 226 13.53 34.81 4.00
C ASP A 226 14.18 36.01 3.28
N SER A 227 13.55 36.53 2.21
CA SER A 227 14.01 37.72 1.51
C SER A 227 13.59 39.03 2.19
N SER A 228 12.54 39.04 3.02
CA SER A 228 12.06 40.26 3.68
C SER A 228 12.86 40.69 4.91
N ASP A 229 13.69 39.80 5.47
CA ASP A 229 14.61 40.13 6.59
C ASP A 229 15.99 40.63 6.13
N ALA A 230 16.24 40.66 4.82
CA ALA A 230 17.46 41.22 4.25
C ALA A 230 17.10 42.24 3.17
N LEU A 231 16.78 43.48 3.57
CA LEU A 231 17.11 44.73 2.84
C LEU A 231 16.46 45.96 3.52
N ILE A 232 17.07 46.41 4.62
CA ILE A 232 17.08 47.84 4.96
C ILE A 232 18.43 48.39 4.47
N ARG A 233 18.48 48.99 3.27
CA ARG A 233 19.17 50.27 2.97
C ARG A 233 19.24 50.60 1.47
N LYS A 234 18.69 51.79 1.20
CA LYS A 234 19.01 52.82 0.18
C LYS A 234 18.46 52.69 -1.24
N GLU A 235 17.66 53.72 -1.54
CA GLU A 235 17.32 54.40 -2.81
C GLU A 235 18.56 54.54 -3.74
N SER A 236 18.48 54.74 -5.06
CA SER A 236 17.59 55.61 -5.85
C SER A 236 17.83 55.40 -7.37
N SER A 237 16.86 55.83 -8.19
CA SER A 237 16.93 56.26 -9.61
C SER A 237 16.30 55.36 -10.70
N THR A 238 15.12 55.80 -11.14
CA THR A 238 14.47 55.56 -12.45
C THR A 238 14.83 56.70 -13.43
N PRO A 239 14.33 56.78 -14.70
CA PRO A 239 13.61 55.79 -15.55
C PRO A 239 14.14 55.73 -17.02
N LYS A 240 13.63 54.77 -17.83
CA LYS A 240 13.14 55.03 -19.21
C LYS A 240 12.37 53.85 -19.82
N LEU A 241 11.66 54.17 -20.91
CA LEU A 241 10.30 53.78 -21.33
C LEU A 241 10.28 52.92 -22.62
N SER A 242 9.08 52.43 -23.00
CA SER A 242 8.58 51.92 -24.30
C SER A 242 8.62 50.39 -24.50
N SER A 243 7.64 49.69 -25.08
CA SER A 243 6.35 50.04 -25.71
C SER A 243 5.45 48.79 -25.91
N THR A 244 4.15 49.00 -25.73
CA THR A 244 2.92 48.38 -26.29
C THR A 244 3.02 47.22 -27.32
N SER A 245 2.22 46.17 -27.13
CA SER A 245 1.11 45.81 -28.05
C SER A 245 0.24 44.66 -27.52
N ASN A 246 -1.07 44.87 -27.62
CA ASN A 246 -2.14 43.91 -27.33
C ASN A 246 -2.30 42.91 -28.48
N SER A 247 -2.59 41.65 -28.16
CA SER A 247 -3.57 40.88 -28.92
C SER A 247 -4.33 39.93 -27.99
N LYS A 248 -5.64 40.19 -27.89
CA LYS A 248 -6.64 39.30 -27.32
C LYS A 248 -6.86 38.17 -28.32
N THR A 249 -6.76 36.94 -27.88
CA THR A 249 -7.53 35.84 -28.47
C THR A 249 -8.09 34.99 -27.35
N GLN A 250 -9.41 35.04 -27.25
CA GLN A 250 -10.25 34.21 -26.40
C GLN A 250 -10.08 32.76 -26.82
N ASN A 251 -9.78 31.87 -25.87
CA ASN A 251 -10.14 30.46 -25.97
C ASN A 251 -10.75 30.07 -24.63
N ALA A 252 -12.08 30.16 -24.56
CA ALA A 252 -12.88 29.56 -23.52
C ALA A 252 -12.72 28.05 -23.65
N THR A 253 -11.88 27.46 -22.81
CA THR A 253 -11.86 26.00 -22.63
C THR A 253 -12.97 25.68 -21.66
N VAL A 254 -14.00 25.03 -22.20
CA VAL A 254 -15.16 24.50 -21.49
C VAL A 254 -14.67 23.68 -20.30
N LEU A 255 -15.05 24.11 -19.10
CA LEU A 255 -15.02 23.26 -17.92
C LEU A 255 -16.05 22.17 -18.16
N GLU A 256 -15.61 20.99 -18.57
CA GLU A 256 -16.43 19.80 -18.44
C GLU A 256 -16.60 19.54 -16.94
N GLN A 257 -17.75 19.95 -16.42
CA GLN A 257 -18.29 19.41 -15.18
C GLN A 257 -18.48 17.91 -15.42
N GLU A 258 -17.59 17.09 -14.90
CA GLU A 258 -17.85 15.66 -14.74
C GLU A 258 -19.17 15.54 -13.96
N GLY A 259 -20.18 14.99 -14.66
CA GLY A 259 -21.48 14.73 -14.09
C GLY A 259 -21.35 13.78 -12.92
N ASP A 260 -21.88 14.22 -11.78
CA ASP A 260 -22.19 13.40 -10.61
C ASP A 260 -23.31 12.42 -11.02
N ASP A 261 -22.94 11.28 -11.61
CA ASP A 261 -23.80 10.11 -11.60
C ASP A 261 -23.81 9.60 -10.15
N GLY A 262 -24.98 9.64 -9.51
CA GLY A 262 -25.17 9.51 -8.06
C GLY A 262 -24.89 8.13 -7.46
N THR A 263 -24.08 7.30 -8.12
CA THR A 263 -23.57 6.04 -7.60
C THR A 263 -22.24 6.31 -6.89
N VAL A 264 -22.28 6.40 -5.56
CA VAL A 264 -21.07 6.45 -4.74
C VAL A 264 -20.23 5.20 -5.09
N PRO A 265 -18.97 5.35 -5.57
CA PRO A 265 -18.14 4.22 -5.93
C PRO A 265 -18.04 3.26 -4.74
N GLU A 266 -18.33 1.98 -4.97
CA GLU A 266 -18.27 0.97 -3.92
C GLU A 266 -16.87 0.95 -3.31
N GLU A 267 -16.78 1.23 -2.01
CA GLU A 267 -15.50 1.29 -1.33
C GLU A 267 -14.92 -0.12 -1.19
N LEU A 268 -13.69 -0.31 -1.67
CA LEU A 268 -12.99 -1.58 -1.52
C LEU A 268 -12.34 -1.70 -0.15
N PHE A 269 -12.14 -2.95 0.26
CA PHE A 269 -11.59 -3.34 1.54
C PHE A 269 -10.36 -4.23 1.39
N VAL A 270 -9.51 -4.16 2.41
CA VAL A 270 -8.35 -5.05 2.57
C VAL A 270 -8.88 -6.44 2.95
N PRO A 271 -8.39 -7.54 2.33
CA PRO A 271 -8.98 -8.86 2.50
C PRO A 271 -8.58 -9.52 3.83
N GLY A 272 -9.55 -10.20 4.44
CA GLY A 272 -9.33 -11.20 5.49
C GLY A 272 -9.13 -10.64 6.89
N THR A 273 -8.56 -11.47 7.77
CA THR A 273 -8.21 -11.05 9.13
C THR A 273 -7.06 -10.06 9.08
N VAL A 274 -7.24 -8.87 9.63
CA VAL A 274 -6.21 -7.82 9.59
C VAL A 274 -5.45 -7.69 10.91
N TYR A 275 -4.13 -7.74 10.82
CA TYR A 275 -3.22 -7.40 11.91
C TYR A 275 -2.51 -6.08 11.63
N TYR A 276 -2.42 -5.24 12.65
CA TYR A 276 -1.81 -3.94 12.62
C TYR A 276 -0.51 -3.94 13.43
N LEU A 277 0.60 -3.64 12.74
CA LEU A 277 1.92 -3.46 13.34
C LEU A 277 2.09 -2.00 13.74
N LYS A 278 2.13 -1.75 15.04
CA LYS A 278 2.38 -0.44 15.63
C LYS A 278 3.82 -0.37 16.13
N ARG A 279 4.59 0.58 15.62
CA ARG A 279 5.86 1.04 16.20
C ARG A 279 5.58 1.89 17.44
N ASP A 280 6.20 1.52 18.56
CA ASP A 280 6.17 2.28 19.81
C ASP A 280 7.62 2.67 20.19
N VAL A 281 7.78 3.81 20.85
CA VAL A 281 9.08 4.33 21.29
C VAL A 281 9.06 4.43 22.80
N ASP A 282 9.93 3.67 23.49
CA ASP A 282 10.08 3.81 24.92
C ASP A 282 10.86 5.08 25.25
N THR A 283 10.16 6.05 25.85
CA THR A 283 10.71 7.35 26.26
C THR A 283 11.15 7.38 27.73
N ASN A 284 10.98 6.27 28.47
CA ASN A 284 11.26 6.23 29.91
C ASN A 284 12.73 5.96 30.28
N THR A 285 13.61 5.66 29.32
CA THR A 285 15.04 5.47 29.61
C THR A 285 15.79 6.81 29.65
N ARG A 286 15.87 7.40 30.85
CA ARG A 286 16.72 8.57 31.18
C ARG A 286 18.22 8.20 31.21
N SER A 287 18.77 7.70 30.11
CA SER A 287 20.23 7.62 29.93
C SER A 287 20.66 8.65 28.89
N SER A 288 21.80 9.31 29.13
CA SER A 288 22.30 10.47 28.37
C SER A 288 22.74 10.19 26.93
N ASP A 289 22.29 9.08 26.33
CA ASP A 289 22.62 8.62 24.98
C ASP A 289 21.35 8.18 24.20
N SER A 290 20.18 8.66 24.63
CA SER A 290 18.86 8.08 24.36
C SER A 290 18.34 8.33 22.93
N ARG A 291 18.69 7.46 21.97
CA ARG A 291 17.65 7.01 21.02
C ARG A 291 16.77 6.03 21.78
N GLY A 292 15.54 6.43 22.11
CA GLY A 292 14.58 5.56 22.81
C GLY A 292 14.49 4.20 22.12
N ARG A 293 14.36 3.13 22.92
CA ARG A 293 14.31 1.77 22.37
C ARG A 293 13.00 1.61 21.61
N GLU A 294 13.10 1.47 20.29
CA GLU A 294 11.95 1.18 19.44
C GLU A 294 11.54 -0.29 19.60
N PHE A 295 10.24 -0.53 19.72
CA PHE A 295 9.65 -1.87 19.71
C PHE A 295 8.35 -1.88 18.92
N PHE A 296 7.87 -3.07 18.59
CA PHE A 296 6.65 -3.23 17.81
C PHE A 296 5.59 -4.04 18.54
N THR A 297 4.35 -3.56 18.44
CA THR A 297 3.14 -4.24 18.94
C THR A 297 2.32 -4.74 17.75
N LEU A 298 1.84 -5.99 17.83
CA LEU A 298 0.94 -6.57 16.84
C LEU A 298 -0.48 -6.62 17.41
N LEU A 299 -1.40 -5.88 16.79
CA LEU A 299 -2.80 -5.80 17.20
C LEU A 299 -3.68 -6.48 16.16
N LYS A 300 -4.57 -7.37 16.57
CA LYS A 300 -5.61 -7.92 15.69
C LYS A 300 -6.76 -6.92 15.64
N ARG A 301 -7.17 -6.50 14.43
CA ARG A 301 -8.33 -5.60 14.28
C ARG A 301 -9.64 -6.34 14.44
N HIS A 302 -10.66 -5.61 14.88
CA HIS A 302 -12.03 -6.11 14.93
C HIS A 302 -12.67 -6.11 13.53
N PRO A 303 -13.56 -7.08 13.23
CA PRO A 303 -14.38 -7.03 12.02
C PRO A 303 -15.12 -5.69 11.90
N GLY A 304 -15.10 -5.08 10.72
CA GLY A 304 -15.66 -3.75 10.46
C GLY A 304 -14.68 -2.57 10.65
N GLU A 305 -13.52 -2.78 11.29
CA GLU A 305 -12.47 -1.75 11.32
C GLU A 305 -11.63 -1.77 10.04
N HIS A 306 -11.59 -0.64 9.32
CA HIS A 306 -10.92 -0.56 8.03
C HIS A 306 -9.96 0.62 7.92
N PHE A 307 -9.03 0.50 6.99
CA PHE A 307 -8.03 1.50 6.67
C PHE A 307 -8.60 2.45 5.59
N GLN A 308 -9.57 3.29 5.94
CA GLN A 308 -10.21 4.19 4.95
C GLN A 308 -9.55 5.57 4.88
N LYS A 309 -8.80 5.94 5.92
CA LYS A 309 -8.13 7.24 6.01
C LYS A 309 -6.64 7.16 5.75
N ILE A 310 -6.20 7.81 4.66
CA ILE A 310 -4.79 8.11 4.43
C ILE A 310 -4.30 9.04 5.55
N ILE A 311 -3.22 8.65 6.21
CA ILE A 311 -2.57 9.40 7.27
C ILE A 311 -1.29 9.95 6.67
N LEU A 312 -1.22 11.26 6.42
CA LEU A 312 0.02 11.87 5.96
C LEU A 312 1.00 11.91 7.14
N SER A 313 2.08 11.14 7.03
CA SER A 313 3.21 11.17 7.97
C SER A 313 4.52 11.04 7.21
N GLY A 314 5.64 11.45 7.81
CA GLY A 314 6.97 11.27 7.22
C GLY A 314 7.33 9.81 6.92
N ASN A 315 6.63 8.86 7.57
CA ASN A 315 6.89 7.43 7.42
C ASN A 315 5.93 6.71 6.48
N LEU A 316 4.87 7.36 5.99
CA LEU A 316 3.84 6.85 5.06
C LEU A 316 4.37 5.85 4.01
N ILE A 317 5.38 6.26 3.24
CA ILE A 317 5.97 5.44 2.17
C ILE A 317 6.96 4.41 2.73
N SER A 318 7.71 4.79 3.77
CA SER A 318 8.70 3.90 4.39
C SER A 318 8.04 2.71 5.10
N ALA A 319 6.87 2.90 5.73
CA ALA A 319 6.09 1.86 6.39
C ALA A 319 5.68 0.75 5.42
N HIS A 320 5.55 1.08 4.14
CA HIS A 320 5.25 0.13 3.08
C HIS A 320 6.40 -0.85 2.77
N LYS A 321 7.65 -0.52 3.10
CA LYS A 321 8.80 -1.34 2.71
C LYS A 321 8.73 -2.74 3.34
N CYS A 322 9.05 -3.76 2.53
CA CYS A 322 9.05 -5.16 2.95
C CYS A 322 10.02 -5.41 4.13
N ASP A 323 11.21 -4.80 4.10
CA ASP A 323 12.20 -4.92 5.17
C ASP A 323 11.66 -4.43 6.52
N ASN A 324 10.88 -3.35 6.53
CA ASN A 324 10.29 -2.83 7.75
C ASN A 324 9.26 -3.79 8.35
N HIS A 325 8.42 -4.43 7.51
CA HIS A 325 7.54 -5.50 7.96
C HIS A 325 8.32 -6.66 8.56
N LEU A 326 9.42 -7.08 7.93
CA LEU A 326 10.29 -8.14 8.42
C LEU A 326 10.89 -7.79 9.80
N TYR A 327 11.46 -6.59 9.96
CA TYR A 327 12.06 -6.18 11.22
C TYR A 327 11.03 -6.10 12.35
N ALA A 328 9.87 -5.51 12.08
CA ALA A 328 8.79 -5.41 13.06
C ALA A 328 8.24 -6.78 13.48
N LEU A 329 7.99 -7.69 12.53
CA LEU A 329 7.52 -9.04 12.85
C LEU A 329 8.57 -9.85 13.61
N ARG A 330 9.85 -9.68 13.30
CA ARG A 330 10.94 -10.30 14.08
C ARG A 330 11.00 -9.75 15.50
N ASP A 331 10.67 -8.49 15.72
CA ASP A 331 10.62 -7.92 17.06
C ASP A 331 9.43 -8.47 17.86
N VAL A 332 8.23 -8.43 17.28
CA VAL A 332 7.00 -8.99 17.88
C VAL A 332 7.17 -10.46 18.25
N THR A 333 7.73 -11.27 17.34
CA THR A 333 7.83 -12.72 17.54
C THR A 333 8.83 -13.12 18.63
N LYS A 334 9.83 -12.29 18.94
CA LYS A 334 10.71 -12.52 20.11
C LYS A 334 9.95 -12.46 21.43
N GLY A 335 8.87 -11.68 21.49
CA GLY A 335 8.02 -11.54 22.68
C GLY A 335 6.98 -12.65 22.82
N LEU A 336 6.79 -13.51 21.81
CA LEU A 336 5.83 -14.62 21.86
C LEU A 336 6.48 -15.86 22.48
N PRO A 337 5.76 -16.63 23.32
CA PRO A 337 6.27 -17.90 23.83
C PRO A 337 6.57 -18.83 22.65
N GLY A 338 7.82 -19.29 22.53
CA GLY A 338 8.23 -20.17 21.45
C GLY A 338 7.36 -21.42 21.37
N SER A 339 6.94 -21.80 20.17
CA SER A 339 6.24 -23.08 19.99
C SER A 339 7.20 -24.22 20.37
N LYS A 340 6.76 -25.13 21.25
CA LYS A 340 7.56 -26.25 21.76
C LYS A 340 8.21 -27.13 20.66
N ASP A 341 7.73 -27.04 19.42
CA ASP A 341 8.26 -27.76 18.27
C ASP A 341 9.54 -27.15 17.64
N GLU A 342 9.94 -25.93 18.02
CA GLU A 342 11.17 -25.31 17.48
C GLU A 342 12.45 -25.74 18.20
N ALA A 343 12.34 -26.38 19.37
CA ALA A 343 13.48 -26.82 20.18
C ALA A 343 14.13 -28.14 19.67
N ILE A 344 13.53 -28.83 18.70
CA ILE A 344 13.98 -30.17 18.30
C ILE A 344 15.08 -30.11 17.21
N PHE A 345 15.27 -28.98 16.54
CA PHE A 345 16.24 -28.88 15.43
C PHE A 345 16.94 -27.50 15.36
N GLN A 346 17.59 -27.09 16.46
CA GLN A 346 18.66 -26.09 16.39
C GLN A 346 19.89 -26.66 15.69
#